data_AF-A0A351F7U9-F1
#
_entry.id   AF-A0A351F7U9-F1
#
_cell.length_a   1.000
_cell.length_b   1.000
_cell.length_c   1.000
_cell.angle_alpha   90.00
_cell.angle_beta   90.00
_cell.angle_gamma   90.00
#
_symmetry.space_group_name_H-M   'P 1'
#
loop_
_entity.id
_entity.type
_entity.pdbx_description
1 polymer ?
#
loop_
_entity_poly.entity_id
_entity_poly.type
_entity_poly.pdbx_seq_one_letter_code
_entity_poly.pdbx_strand_id
1 'polypeptide(L)'
;MDIKLFSLCNQASAEAEDGQKHILQCVKDFFPECNGFSEFTSQKRMLVAISQSLLAADIVLVAVQSTMYNTTKKLLCAALDMKPVANGEVASALKNRLDSKKIKENVYNANISYPESATILPTDDYINCGFALTSGGQHIIYMPVEAAKAQEIVLGSLYDYFAELSEPYVAATALKNRHRTLLARTVKKLTDDSVKVALVGNDAADYLTSFLTKKDSSAFVIDMNYELPSDGDIKALAVSAARNVRENNHTDLGAYISDPYVPDGSDALCVCIAIANETGTKTCIVSVEDGESAKELSKVCTDKLLTLLYDYEKIGNTEEESAAEKQADNNLKGILGIVASAAVLAASIAGFVIALVMR
;
A
#
# COMPACT_ATOMS: atom_id res chain seq x y z
N MET A 1 -2.41 -18.04 -14.55
CA MET A 1 -2.66 -16.68 -15.04
C MET A 1 -1.38 -16.16 -15.69
N ASP A 2 -1.48 -15.49 -16.84
CA ASP A 2 -0.33 -14.82 -17.49
C ASP A 2 -0.40 -13.29 -17.24
N ILE A 3 0.76 -12.66 -17.10
CA ILE A 3 0.89 -11.22 -16.83
C ILE A 3 1.84 -10.57 -17.83
N LYS A 4 1.44 -9.40 -18.36
CA LYS A 4 2.31 -8.52 -19.17
C LYS A 4 2.58 -7.22 -18.44
N LEU A 5 3.85 -6.81 -18.45
CA LEU A 5 4.31 -5.56 -17.83
C LEU A 5 4.71 -4.57 -18.91
N PHE A 6 4.15 -3.37 -18.82
CA PHE A 6 4.42 -2.24 -19.71
C PHE A 6 4.96 -1.07 -18.92
N SER A 7 6.02 -0.43 -19.41
CA SER A 7 6.52 0.83 -18.86
C SER A 7 6.43 1.94 -19.90
N LEU A 8 5.97 3.12 -19.48
CA LEU A 8 5.92 4.32 -20.30
C LEU A 8 6.78 5.41 -19.68
N CYS A 9 7.96 5.59 -20.25
CA CYS A 9 8.95 6.59 -19.83
C CYS A 9 9.38 7.40 -21.05
N ASN A 10 9.32 8.74 -20.97
CA ASN A 10 9.78 9.59 -22.08
C ASN A 10 11.30 9.82 -22.05
N GLN A 11 11.92 9.57 -20.91
CA GLN A 11 13.35 9.73 -20.65
C GLN A 11 13.82 8.61 -19.72
N ALA A 12 15.05 8.13 -19.93
CA ALA A 12 15.69 7.23 -18.99
C ALA A 12 15.86 7.97 -17.65
N SER A 13 15.42 7.34 -16.57
CA SER A 13 15.52 7.86 -15.21
C SER A 13 15.86 6.71 -14.28
N ALA A 14 16.90 6.88 -13.46
CA ALA A 14 17.27 5.91 -12.44
C ALA A 14 16.09 5.62 -11.49
N GLU A 15 15.27 6.64 -11.17
CA GLU A 15 14.07 6.44 -10.36
C GLU A 15 13.03 5.54 -11.04
N ALA A 16 12.89 5.62 -12.37
CA ALA A 16 11.97 4.77 -13.11
C ALA A 16 12.51 3.33 -13.22
N GLU A 17 13.82 3.17 -13.41
CA GLU A 17 14.46 1.85 -13.41
C GLU A 17 14.32 1.16 -12.05
N ASP A 18 14.54 1.89 -10.96
CA ASP A 18 14.40 1.34 -9.60
C ASP A 18 12.93 1.03 -9.26
N GLY A 19 11.99 1.86 -9.67
CA GLY A 19 10.56 1.54 -9.52
C GLY A 19 10.12 0.33 -10.34
N GLN A 20 10.63 0.16 -11.56
CA GLN A 20 10.41 -1.08 -12.34
C GLN A 20 10.95 -2.30 -11.61
N LYS A 21 12.12 -2.21 -10.95
CA LYS A 21 12.65 -3.34 -10.14
C LYS A 21 11.73 -3.68 -8.97
N HIS A 22 11.19 -2.69 -8.26
CA HIS A 22 10.24 -2.93 -7.16
C HIS A 22 8.97 -3.64 -7.64
N ILE A 23 8.39 -3.18 -8.75
CA ILE A 23 7.19 -3.79 -9.34
C ILE A 23 7.50 -5.20 -9.83
N LEU A 24 8.60 -5.38 -10.56
CA LEU A 24 8.99 -6.68 -11.10
C LEU A 24 9.25 -7.71 -9.99
N GLN A 25 9.86 -7.30 -8.88
CA GLN A 25 10.08 -8.19 -7.75
C GLN A 25 8.75 -8.69 -7.17
N CYS A 26 7.80 -7.78 -6.93
CA CYS A 26 6.46 -8.16 -6.47
C CYS A 26 5.77 -9.09 -7.48
N VAL A 27 5.79 -8.76 -8.77
CA VAL A 27 5.19 -9.59 -9.81
C VAL A 27 5.82 -10.99 -9.83
N LYS A 28 7.14 -11.12 -9.71
CA LYS A 28 7.83 -12.41 -9.73
C LYS A 28 7.52 -13.29 -8.53
N ASP A 29 7.13 -12.70 -7.40
CA ASP A 29 6.72 -13.46 -6.22
C ASP A 29 5.39 -14.21 -6.46
N PHE A 30 4.54 -13.73 -7.38
CA PHE A 30 3.29 -14.38 -7.79
C PHE A 30 3.37 -15.08 -9.16
N PHE A 31 4.15 -14.52 -10.08
CA PHE A 31 4.29 -14.93 -11.49
C PHE A 31 5.77 -15.08 -11.84
N PRO A 32 6.44 -16.18 -11.44
CA PRO A 32 7.88 -16.35 -11.60
C PRO A 32 8.36 -16.31 -13.06
N GLU A 33 7.52 -16.74 -13.99
CA GLU A 33 7.79 -16.80 -15.43
C GLU A 33 7.70 -15.44 -16.14
N CYS A 34 7.42 -14.35 -15.40
CA CYS A 34 7.32 -13.02 -15.99
C CYS A 34 8.67 -12.52 -16.55
N ASN A 35 8.69 -12.23 -17.85
CA ASN A 35 9.88 -11.83 -18.61
C ASN A 35 10.33 -10.37 -18.39
N GLY A 36 9.64 -9.60 -17.53
CA GLY A 36 9.95 -8.19 -17.27
C GLY A 36 9.15 -7.19 -18.10
N PHE A 37 9.61 -5.94 -18.12
CA PHE A 37 8.91 -4.83 -18.75
C PHE A 37 9.17 -4.75 -20.25
N SER A 38 8.10 -4.54 -21.01
CA SER A 38 8.18 -4.00 -22.36
C SER A 38 8.13 -2.48 -22.28
N GLU A 39 9.20 -1.82 -22.73
CA GLU A 39 9.37 -0.37 -22.59
C GLU A 39 8.80 0.42 -23.76
N PHE A 40 8.12 1.51 -23.45
CA PHE A 40 7.51 2.40 -24.42
C PHE A 40 7.89 3.85 -24.13
N THR A 41 8.14 4.60 -25.20
CA THR A 41 8.30 6.07 -25.16
C THR A 41 7.09 6.79 -25.76
N SER A 42 6.13 6.04 -26.31
CA SER A 42 4.97 6.56 -27.03
C SER A 42 3.67 5.98 -26.48
N GLN A 43 2.77 6.87 -26.03
CA GLN A 43 1.44 6.52 -25.53
C GLN A 43 0.63 5.70 -26.54
N LYS A 44 0.69 6.06 -27.83
CA LYS A 44 -0.07 5.35 -28.88
C LYS A 44 0.40 3.91 -29.06
N ARG A 45 1.72 3.69 -29.12
CA ARG A 45 2.30 2.35 -29.25
C ARG A 45 1.97 1.49 -28.02
N MET A 46 2.01 2.09 -26.83
CA MET A 46 1.64 1.41 -25.59
C MET A 46 0.16 0.98 -25.61
N LEU A 47 -0.76 1.86 -26.00
CA LEU A 47 -2.19 1.52 -26.06
C LEU A 47 -2.47 0.37 -27.03
N VAL A 48 -1.83 0.36 -28.20
CA VAL A 48 -1.93 -0.75 -29.16
C VAL A 48 -1.42 -2.06 -28.53
N ALA A 49 -0.27 -2.01 -27.85
CA ALA A 49 0.30 -3.18 -27.18
C ALA A 49 -0.60 -3.70 -26.04
N ILE A 50 -1.23 -2.79 -25.28
CA ILE A 50 -2.23 -3.15 -24.26
C ILE A 50 -3.42 -3.87 -24.91
N SER A 51 -3.99 -3.33 -26.00
CA SER A 51 -5.09 -3.98 -26.71
C SER A 51 -4.74 -5.39 -27.17
N GLN A 52 -3.56 -5.58 -27.73
CA GLN A 52 -3.10 -6.89 -28.18
C GLN A 52 -2.86 -7.85 -27.01
N SER A 53 -2.36 -7.34 -25.88
CA SER A 53 -2.04 -8.16 -24.70
C SER A 53 -3.26 -8.61 -23.95
N LEU A 54 -4.33 -7.81 -23.96
CA LEU A 54 -5.62 -8.19 -23.38
C LEU A 54 -6.28 -9.36 -24.12
N LEU A 55 -5.80 -9.78 -25.29
CA LEU A 55 -6.23 -11.04 -25.92
C LEU A 55 -5.50 -12.27 -25.40
N ALA A 56 -4.31 -12.07 -24.83
CA ALA A 56 -3.34 -13.14 -24.58
C ALA A 56 -2.96 -13.29 -23.10
N ALA A 57 -3.28 -12.31 -22.26
CA ALA A 57 -2.92 -12.28 -20.84
C ALA A 57 -4.14 -11.96 -19.98
N ASP A 58 -4.14 -12.52 -18.77
CA ASP A 58 -5.19 -12.28 -17.76
C ASP A 58 -4.95 -10.94 -17.06
N ILE A 59 -3.69 -10.55 -16.89
CA ILE A 59 -3.28 -9.34 -16.20
C ILE A 59 -2.36 -8.49 -17.09
N VAL A 60 -2.66 -7.19 -17.18
CA VAL A 60 -1.80 -6.19 -17.81
C VAL A 60 -1.47 -5.10 -16.81
N LEU A 61 -0.20 -4.98 -16.43
CA LEU A 61 0.28 -3.90 -15.56
C LEU A 61 0.99 -2.83 -16.39
N VAL A 62 0.58 -1.59 -16.23
CA VAL A 62 1.07 -0.42 -16.94
C VAL A 62 1.67 0.56 -15.93
N ALA A 63 3.00 0.63 -15.90
CA ALA A 63 3.76 1.57 -15.09
C ALA A 63 4.07 2.83 -15.91
N VAL A 64 3.69 4.01 -15.43
CA VAL A 64 3.82 5.26 -16.20
C VAL A 64 4.57 6.32 -15.40
N GLN A 65 5.46 7.04 -16.07
CA GLN A 65 6.13 8.20 -15.48
C GLN A 65 5.13 9.29 -15.08
N SER A 66 5.28 9.82 -13.87
CA SER A 66 4.41 10.81 -13.23
C SER A 66 4.12 12.03 -14.11
N THR A 67 5.08 12.46 -14.93
CA THR A 67 4.92 13.58 -15.88
C THR A 67 3.88 13.29 -16.98
N MET A 68 3.71 12.02 -17.34
CA MET A 68 2.78 11.54 -18.35
C MET A 68 1.55 10.85 -17.75
N TYR A 69 1.52 10.63 -16.43
CA TYR A 69 0.56 9.78 -15.74
C TYR A 69 -0.89 10.18 -16.01
N ASN A 70 -1.26 11.43 -15.75
CA ASN A 70 -2.65 11.87 -15.89
C ASN A 70 -3.11 12.01 -17.36
N THR A 71 -2.20 12.40 -18.25
CA THR A 71 -2.50 12.47 -19.69
C THR A 71 -2.73 11.06 -20.25
N THR A 72 -1.88 10.11 -19.88
CA THR A 72 -1.99 8.72 -20.32
C THR A 72 -3.20 8.01 -19.69
N LYS A 73 -3.50 8.29 -18.41
CA LYS A 73 -4.72 7.81 -17.73
C LYS A 73 -5.98 8.22 -18.50
N LYS A 74 -6.10 9.49 -18.90
CA LYS A 74 -7.24 9.97 -19.70
C LYS A 74 -7.34 9.26 -21.05
N LEU A 75 -6.22 9.03 -21.71
CA LEU A 75 -6.21 8.28 -22.98
C LEU A 75 -6.62 6.83 -22.78
N LEU A 76 -6.18 6.18 -21.70
CA LEU A 76 -6.60 4.82 -21.35
C LEU A 76 -8.10 4.75 -21.09
N CYS A 77 -8.66 5.66 -20.28
CA CYS A 77 -10.11 5.72 -20.03
C CYS A 77 -10.90 5.87 -21.34
N ALA A 78 -10.47 6.81 -22.20
CA ALA A 78 -11.12 7.06 -23.48
C ALA A 78 -11.00 5.86 -24.43
N ALA A 79 -9.87 5.14 -24.39
CA ALA A 79 -9.65 3.98 -25.23
C ALA A 79 -10.49 2.78 -24.77
N LEU A 80 -10.71 2.62 -23.46
CA LEU A 80 -11.55 1.57 -22.86
C LEU A 80 -13.05 1.91 -22.86
N ASP A 81 -13.44 3.07 -23.40
CA ASP A 81 -14.81 3.61 -23.36
C ASP A 81 -15.39 3.69 -21.93
N MET A 82 -14.52 3.96 -20.94
CA MET A 82 -14.90 4.02 -19.53
C MET A 82 -15.13 5.47 -19.11
N LYS A 83 -16.25 5.70 -18.41
CA LYS A 83 -16.58 7.00 -17.87
C LYS A 83 -15.69 7.31 -16.66
N PRO A 84 -15.02 8.48 -16.63
CA PRO A 84 -14.29 8.91 -15.44
C PRO A 84 -15.26 9.34 -14.33
N VAL A 85 -15.05 8.83 -13.12
CA VAL A 85 -15.78 9.15 -11.89
C VAL A 85 -14.79 9.71 -10.86
N ALA A 86 -15.24 10.65 -10.03
CA ALA A 86 -14.43 11.16 -8.93
C ALA A 86 -14.45 10.17 -7.75
N ASN A 87 -13.29 9.76 -7.26
CA ASN A 87 -13.19 8.97 -6.05
C ASN A 87 -13.27 9.89 -4.82
N GLY A 88 -14.24 9.63 -3.93
CA GLY A 88 -14.53 10.46 -2.76
C GLY A 88 -13.44 10.46 -1.69
N GLU A 89 -12.70 9.36 -1.56
CA GLU A 89 -11.65 9.19 -0.55
C GLU A 89 -10.39 9.96 -0.94
N VAL A 90 -9.93 9.76 -2.18
CA VAL A 90 -8.82 10.54 -2.76
C VAL A 90 -9.16 12.03 -2.79
N ALA A 91 -10.41 12.38 -3.10
CA ALA A 91 -10.87 13.77 -3.04
C ALA A 91 -10.79 14.35 -1.63
N SER A 92 -11.20 13.59 -0.62
CA SER A 92 -11.15 14.01 0.77
C SER A 92 -9.72 14.20 1.28
N ALA A 93 -8.81 13.27 0.95
CA ALA A 93 -7.41 13.34 1.32
C ALA A 93 -6.66 14.50 0.64
N LEU A 94 -7.01 14.84 -0.61
CA LEU A 94 -6.40 15.96 -1.33
C LEU A 94 -7.03 17.32 -1.03
N LYS A 95 -8.21 17.37 -0.40
CA LYS A 95 -8.97 18.60 -0.17
C LYS A 95 -8.17 19.64 0.61
N ASN A 96 -7.51 19.22 1.69
CA ASN A 96 -6.65 20.11 2.50
C ASN A 96 -5.52 20.73 1.67
N ARG A 97 -4.97 19.98 0.71
CA ARG A 97 -3.89 20.44 -0.18
C ARG A 97 -4.41 21.41 -1.24
N LEU A 98 -5.64 21.21 -1.70
CA LEU A 98 -6.35 22.14 -2.60
C LEU A 98 -6.66 23.46 -1.88
N ASP A 99 -7.27 23.37 -0.70
CA ASP A 99 -7.69 24.53 0.09
C ASP A 99 -6.49 25.39 0.52
N SER A 100 -5.36 24.75 0.83
CA SER A 100 -4.07 25.42 1.12
C SER A 100 -3.30 25.87 -0.12
N LYS A 101 -3.87 25.76 -1.32
CA LYS A 101 -3.26 26.12 -2.62
C LYS A 101 -1.91 25.43 -2.90
N LYS A 102 -1.60 24.33 -2.21
CA LYS A 102 -0.41 23.51 -2.46
C LYS A 102 -0.53 22.75 -3.79
N ILE A 103 -1.76 22.52 -4.26
CA ILE A 103 -2.04 21.96 -5.58
C ILE A 103 -3.01 22.85 -6.36
N LYS A 104 -2.89 22.85 -7.69
CA LYS A 104 -3.80 23.56 -8.59
C LYS A 104 -5.07 22.72 -8.82
N GLU A 105 -6.19 23.39 -9.09
CA GLU A 105 -7.49 22.74 -9.32
C GLU A 105 -7.46 21.72 -10.47
N ASN A 106 -6.74 22.02 -11.56
CA ASN A 106 -6.57 21.08 -12.67
C ASN A 106 -5.80 19.80 -12.27
N VAL A 107 -4.82 19.92 -11.37
CA VAL A 107 -4.07 18.79 -10.82
C VAL A 107 -4.94 18.01 -9.86
N TYR A 108 -5.70 18.67 -8.99
CA TYR A 108 -6.68 18.04 -8.11
C TYR A 108 -7.70 17.21 -8.90
N ASN A 109 -8.39 17.82 -9.87
CA ASN A 109 -9.39 17.17 -10.70
C ASN A 109 -8.83 15.97 -11.49
N ALA A 110 -7.57 16.06 -11.93
CA ALA A 110 -6.91 14.95 -12.60
C ALA A 110 -6.60 13.77 -11.66
N ASN A 111 -6.21 14.05 -10.41
CA ASN A 111 -5.85 13.01 -9.45
C ASN A 111 -7.06 12.30 -8.86
N ILE A 112 -8.19 12.98 -8.66
CA ILE A 112 -9.40 12.35 -8.11
C ILE A 112 -10.20 11.54 -9.15
N SER A 113 -9.88 11.69 -10.44
CA SER A 113 -10.66 11.11 -11.53
C SER A 113 -10.12 9.73 -11.94
N TYR A 114 -10.94 8.70 -11.83
CA TYR A 114 -10.61 7.31 -12.15
C TYR A 114 -11.69 6.68 -13.03
N PRO A 115 -11.40 5.60 -13.78
CA PRO A 115 -12.45 4.84 -14.45
C PRO A 115 -13.48 4.32 -13.43
N GLU A 116 -14.74 4.18 -13.87
CA GLU A 116 -15.79 3.55 -13.07
C GLU A 116 -15.37 2.14 -12.60
N SER A 117 -15.71 1.79 -11.35
CA SER A 117 -15.38 0.51 -10.72
C SER A 117 -13.88 0.21 -10.53
N ALA A 118 -13.01 1.22 -10.59
CA ALA A 118 -11.60 1.04 -10.32
C ALA A 118 -11.31 0.83 -8.82
N THR A 119 -10.52 -0.20 -8.49
CA THR A 119 -9.92 -0.35 -7.17
C THR A 119 -8.72 0.56 -7.07
N ILE A 120 -8.66 1.44 -6.07
CA ILE A 120 -7.57 2.41 -5.93
C ILE A 120 -6.40 1.79 -5.17
N LEU A 121 -5.18 2.04 -5.67
CA LEU A 121 -3.92 1.65 -5.04
C LEU A 121 -3.21 2.94 -4.56
N PRO A 122 -3.40 3.36 -3.30
CA PRO A 122 -3.00 4.69 -2.83
C PRO A 122 -1.48 4.90 -2.82
N THR A 123 -1.08 6.15 -3.02
CA THR A 123 0.24 6.68 -2.62
C THR A 123 0.07 7.51 -1.35
N ASP A 124 1.14 7.72 -0.59
CA ASP A 124 1.11 8.50 0.66
C ASP A 124 0.65 9.94 0.44
N ASP A 125 0.99 10.50 -0.71
CA ASP A 125 0.67 11.87 -1.09
C ASP A 125 -0.69 12.01 -1.80
N TYR A 126 -1.37 10.89 -2.06
CA TYR A 126 -2.59 10.78 -2.85
C TYR A 126 -2.49 11.38 -4.27
N ILE A 127 -1.27 11.60 -4.77
CA ILE A 127 -1.01 12.11 -6.12
C ILE A 127 -0.48 10.96 -6.97
N ASN A 128 -1.08 10.77 -8.15
CA ASN A 128 -0.80 9.65 -9.05
C ASN A 128 -0.99 8.28 -8.35
N CYS A 129 -2.02 8.12 -7.49
CA CYS A 129 -2.37 6.80 -6.95
C CYS A 129 -2.59 5.82 -8.10
N GLY A 130 -2.08 4.60 -7.95
CA GLY A 130 -2.40 3.53 -8.88
C GLY A 130 -3.88 3.16 -8.83
N PHE A 131 -4.32 2.39 -9.79
CA PHE A 131 -5.64 1.77 -9.77
C PHE A 131 -5.63 0.46 -10.55
N ALA A 132 -6.55 -0.43 -10.23
CA ALA A 132 -6.80 -1.67 -10.94
C ALA A 132 -8.24 -1.70 -11.48
N LEU A 133 -8.39 -2.20 -12.69
CA LEU A 133 -9.67 -2.43 -13.35
C LEU A 133 -9.87 -3.92 -13.54
N THR A 134 -11.06 -4.41 -13.24
CA THR A 134 -11.44 -5.81 -13.45
C THR A 134 -12.65 -5.85 -14.37
N SER A 135 -12.58 -6.60 -15.46
CA SER A 135 -13.73 -6.85 -16.33
C SER A 135 -13.60 -8.21 -17.01
N GLY A 136 -14.64 -9.05 -16.88
CA GLY A 136 -14.68 -10.36 -17.54
C GLY A 136 -13.52 -11.29 -17.21
N GLY A 137 -12.95 -11.19 -15.99
CA GLY A 137 -11.78 -11.98 -15.56
C GLY A 137 -10.43 -11.43 -16.01
N GLN A 138 -10.41 -10.30 -16.72
CA GLN A 138 -9.18 -9.60 -17.10
C GLN A 138 -8.92 -8.41 -16.19
N HIS A 139 -7.64 -8.17 -15.90
CA HIS A 139 -7.19 -7.14 -14.98
C HIS A 139 -6.25 -6.15 -15.66
N ILE A 140 -6.51 -4.84 -15.52
CA ILE A 140 -5.59 -3.77 -15.93
C ILE A 140 -5.15 -3.02 -14.68
N ILE A 141 -3.87 -3.09 -14.35
CA ILE A 141 -3.28 -2.35 -13.23
C ILE A 141 -2.51 -1.17 -13.82
N TYR A 142 -2.77 0.04 -13.34
CA TYR A 142 -2.15 1.26 -13.84
C TYR A 142 -1.54 2.05 -12.67
N MET A 143 -0.23 2.28 -12.69
CA MET A 143 0.48 2.84 -11.53
C MET A 143 1.69 3.71 -11.95
N PRO A 144 2.16 4.63 -11.08
CA PRO A 144 3.38 5.38 -11.31
C PRO A 144 4.61 4.47 -11.30
N VAL A 145 5.63 4.83 -12.08
CA VAL A 145 6.88 4.05 -12.20
C VAL A 145 8.02 4.59 -11.35
N GLU A 146 7.92 5.80 -10.79
CA GLU A 146 8.97 6.35 -9.93
C GLU A 146 9.15 5.52 -8.65
N ALA A 147 10.41 5.22 -8.29
CA ALA A 147 10.77 4.31 -7.21
C ALA A 147 9.99 4.51 -5.91
N ALA A 148 9.90 5.75 -5.41
CA ALA A 148 9.19 6.05 -4.16
C ALA A 148 7.71 5.64 -4.22
N LYS A 149 6.98 6.13 -5.23
CA LYS A 149 5.54 5.86 -5.40
C LYS A 149 5.26 4.41 -5.78
N ALA A 150 6.10 3.83 -6.63
CA ALA A 150 5.99 2.43 -7.00
C ALA A 150 6.18 1.54 -5.78
N GLN A 151 7.15 1.83 -4.92
CA GLN A 151 7.41 1.05 -3.70
C GLN A 151 6.29 1.22 -2.66
N GLU A 152 5.73 2.42 -2.51
CA GLU A 152 4.54 2.67 -1.68
C GLU A 152 3.37 1.77 -2.12
N ILE A 153 3.01 1.81 -3.40
CA ILE A 153 1.91 0.99 -3.95
C ILE A 153 2.22 -0.49 -3.83
N VAL A 154 3.45 -0.90 -4.17
CA VAL A 154 3.86 -2.31 -4.13
C VAL A 154 3.65 -2.87 -2.73
N LEU A 155 4.25 -2.24 -1.72
CA LEU A 155 4.23 -2.74 -0.35
C LEU A 155 2.92 -2.46 0.38
N GLY A 156 2.17 -1.43 -0.03
CA GLY A 156 0.95 -1.00 0.62
C GLY A 156 -0.33 -1.62 0.08
N SER A 157 -0.37 -2.09 -1.18
CA SER A 157 -1.62 -2.59 -1.78
C SER A 157 -1.44 -3.63 -2.89
N LEU A 158 -0.37 -3.59 -3.69
CA LEU A 158 -0.25 -4.47 -4.85
C LEU A 158 -0.08 -5.95 -4.46
N TYR A 159 0.67 -6.22 -3.38
CA TYR A 159 0.79 -7.59 -2.85
C TYR A 159 -0.57 -8.14 -2.42
N ASP A 160 -1.40 -7.33 -1.76
CA ASP A 160 -2.72 -7.76 -1.30
C ASP A 160 -3.64 -8.01 -2.51
N TYR A 161 -3.63 -7.08 -3.47
CA TYR A 161 -4.37 -7.24 -4.72
C TYR A 161 -4.00 -8.53 -5.47
N PHE A 162 -2.71 -8.88 -5.56
CA PHE A 162 -2.30 -10.13 -6.20
C PHE A 162 -2.56 -11.37 -5.33
N ALA A 163 -2.49 -11.25 -4.00
CA ALA A 163 -2.80 -12.34 -3.08
C ALA A 163 -4.26 -12.80 -3.23
N GLU A 164 -5.20 -11.86 -3.38
CA GLU A 164 -6.62 -12.15 -3.64
C GLU A 164 -6.86 -12.89 -4.95
N LEU A 165 -6.02 -12.64 -5.97
CA LEU A 165 -6.12 -13.28 -7.30
C LEU A 165 -5.38 -14.62 -7.37
N SER A 166 -4.58 -14.96 -6.36
CA SER A 166 -3.65 -16.08 -6.39
C SER A 166 -4.09 -17.25 -5.53
N GLU A 167 -3.51 -18.42 -5.78
CA GLU A 167 -3.72 -19.57 -4.90
C GLU A 167 -3.16 -19.29 -3.49
N PRO A 168 -3.82 -19.78 -2.41
CA PRO A 168 -3.44 -19.45 -1.03
C PRO A 168 -1.97 -19.70 -0.68
N TYR A 169 -1.36 -20.75 -1.22
CA TYR A 169 0.05 -21.06 -0.98
C TYR A 169 1.00 -20.04 -1.63
N VAL A 170 0.69 -19.60 -2.85
CA VAL A 170 1.45 -18.57 -3.57
C VAL A 170 1.31 -17.24 -2.83
N ALA A 171 0.08 -16.86 -2.47
CA ALA A 171 -0.22 -15.68 -1.67
C ALA A 171 0.55 -15.67 -0.34
N ALA A 172 0.50 -16.75 0.43
CA ALA A 172 1.20 -16.84 1.72
C ALA A 172 2.73 -16.69 1.56
N THR A 173 3.30 -17.22 0.48
CA THR A 173 4.74 -17.10 0.21
C THR A 173 5.12 -15.67 -0.19
N ALA A 174 4.33 -15.06 -1.08
CA ALA A 174 4.56 -13.69 -1.53
C ALA A 174 4.39 -12.67 -0.40
N LEU A 175 3.35 -12.80 0.45
CA LEU A 175 3.16 -11.95 1.62
C LEU A 175 4.30 -12.08 2.64
N LYS A 176 4.89 -13.27 2.77
CA LYS A 176 6.11 -13.45 3.58
C LYS A 176 7.32 -12.70 2.99
N ASN A 177 7.45 -12.65 1.67
CA ASN A 177 8.49 -11.88 1.00
C ASN A 177 8.25 -10.37 1.11
N ARG A 178 6.99 -9.92 1.04
CA ARG A 178 6.59 -8.54 1.34
C ARG A 178 7.06 -8.14 2.73
N HIS A 179 6.73 -8.94 3.75
CA HIS A 179 7.13 -8.68 5.13
C HIS A 179 8.65 -8.53 5.27
N ARG A 180 9.43 -9.44 4.67
CA ARG A 180 10.90 -9.35 4.66
C ARG A 180 11.42 -8.07 3.98
N THR A 181 10.77 -7.66 2.90
CA THR A 181 11.13 -6.45 2.16
C THR A 181 10.85 -5.20 2.98
N LEU A 182 9.68 -5.15 3.63
CA LEU A 182 9.32 -4.09 4.58
C LEU A 182 10.34 -4.01 5.73
N LEU A 183 10.64 -5.16 6.35
CA LEU A 183 11.60 -5.22 7.45
C LEU A 183 12.98 -4.71 7.03
N ALA A 184 13.52 -5.23 5.93
CA ALA A 184 14.84 -4.82 5.44
C ALA A 184 14.89 -3.33 5.09
N ARG A 185 13.82 -2.79 4.49
CA ARG A 185 13.70 -1.36 4.18
C ARG A 185 13.69 -0.51 5.46
N THR A 186 12.86 -0.88 6.43
CA THR A 186 12.73 -0.15 7.70
C THR A 186 14.02 -0.21 8.51
N VAL A 187 14.62 -1.39 8.67
CA VAL A 187 15.91 -1.57 9.36
C VAL A 187 17.00 -0.74 8.70
N LYS A 188 17.07 -0.74 7.36
CA LYS A 188 18.06 0.06 6.64
C LYS A 188 17.89 1.55 6.95
N LYS A 189 16.67 2.10 6.85
CA LYS A 189 16.40 3.50 7.17
C LYS A 189 16.80 3.83 8.62
N LEU A 190 16.33 3.03 9.59
CA LEU A 190 16.67 3.23 11.00
C LEU A 190 18.18 3.18 11.25
N THR A 191 18.90 2.28 10.58
CA THR A 191 20.36 2.16 10.71
C THR A 191 21.08 3.34 10.07
N ASP A 192 20.68 3.75 8.86
CA ASP A 192 21.25 4.89 8.16
C ASP A 192 21.04 6.20 8.96
N ASP A 193 19.87 6.33 9.60
CA ASP A 193 19.50 7.46 10.45
C ASP A 193 20.02 7.34 11.90
N SER A 194 20.69 6.22 12.24
CA SER A 194 21.19 5.90 13.59
C SER A 194 20.10 5.90 14.69
N VAL A 195 18.87 5.56 14.33
CA VAL A 195 17.69 5.52 15.20
C VAL A 195 17.49 4.13 15.77
N LYS A 196 17.25 4.05 17.08
CA LYS A 196 16.92 2.80 17.79
C LYS A 196 15.45 2.77 18.20
N VAL A 197 14.85 1.58 18.13
CA VAL A 197 13.46 1.32 18.48
C VAL A 197 13.40 0.34 19.65
N ALA A 198 12.73 0.72 20.74
CA ALA A 198 12.36 -0.21 21.79
C ALA A 198 10.94 -0.74 21.54
N LEU A 199 10.75 -2.05 21.60
CA LEU A 199 9.44 -2.70 21.42
C LEU A 199 9.12 -3.48 22.69
N VAL A 200 7.91 -3.32 23.20
CA VAL A 200 7.41 -4.15 24.30
C VAL A 200 7.31 -5.61 23.84
N GLY A 201 7.82 -6.53 24.65
CA GLY A 201 7.79 -7.96 24.36
C GLY A 201 6.41 -8.59 24.55
N ASN A 202 5.83 -9.09 23.47
CA ASN A 202 4.62 -9.92 23.43
C ASN A 202 4.62 -10.80 22.17
N ASP A 203 3.54 -11.54 21.92
CA ASP A 203 3.42 -12.44 20.75
C ASP A 203 3.67 -11.74 19.41
N ALA A 204 3.27 -10.47 19.28
CA ALA A 204 3.50 -9.69 18.06
C ALA A 204 4.97 -9.28 17.90
N ALA A 205 5.65 -8.95 19.01
CA ALA A 205 7.09 -8.73 19.03
C ALA A 205 7.88 -10.03 18.75
N ASP A 206 7.43 -11.16 19.27
CA ASP A 206 8.00 -12.48 18.99
C ASP A 206 7.87 -12.84 17.51
N TYR A 207 6.73 -12.50 16.89
CA TYR A 207 6.58 -12.64 15.44
C TYR A 207 7.60 -11.79 14.68
N LEU A 208 7.72 -10.49 14.99
CA LEU A 208 8.71 -9.60 14.36
C LEU A 208 10.14 -10.14 14.52
N THR A 209 10.51 -10.53 15.73
CA THR A 209 11.87 -11.02 16.03
C THR A 209 12.21 -12.29 15.29
N SER A 210 11.23 -13.13 14.96
CA SER A 210 11.44 -14.35 14.16
C SER A 210 11.96 -14.06 12.74
N PHE A 211 11.82 -12.83 12.23
CA PHE A 211 12.33 -12.40 10.94
C PHE A 211 13.62 -11.59 11.02
N LEU A 212 14.02 -11.10 12.21
CA LEU A 212 15.23 -10.30 12.38
C LEU A 212 16.47 -11.19 12.25
N THR A 213 17.43 -10.78 11.42
CA THR A 213 18.78 -11.33 11.47
C THR A 213 19.57 -10.70 12.61
N LYS A 214 20.71 -11.30 13.00
CA LYS A 214 21.63 -10.71 14.00
C LYS A 214 22.05 -9.27 13.67
N LYS A 215 22.09 -8.91 12.38
CA LYS A 215 22.42 -7.57 11.93
C LYS A 215 21.24 -6.61 12.10
N ASP A 216 20.02 -7.07 11.87
CA ASP A 216 18.81 -6.27 12.01
C ASP A 216 18.46 -5.98 13.48
N SER A 217 18.86 -6.88 14.38
CA SER A 217 18.71 -6.72 15.83
C SER A 217 19.47 -5.52 16.42
N SER A 218 20.36 -4.85 15.67
CA SER A 218 21.03 -3.65 16.19
C SER A 218 20.12 -2.41 16.24
N ALA A 219 19.07 -2.38 15.41
CA ALA A 219 18.10 -1.28 15.36
C ALA A 219 16.95 -1.45 16.37
N PHE A 220 16.76 -2.67 16.91
CA PHE A 220 15.65 -3.03 17.79
C PHE A 220 16.11 -3.50 19.17
N VAL A 221 15.43 -3.02 20.22
CA VAL A 221 15.55 -3.52 21.59
C VAL A 221 14.19 -4.08 22.00
N ILE A 222 14.13 -5.36 22.33
CA ILE A 222 12.87 -6.01 22.75
C ILE A 222 12.87 -6.12 24.27
N ASP A 223 11.90 -5.46 24.91
CA ASP A 223 11.77 -5.46 26.36
C ASP A 223 10.72 -6.50 26.80
N MET A 224 11.18 -7.73 27.02
CA MET A 224 10.35 -8.84 27.51
C MET A 224 9.96 -8.72 28.99
N ASN A 225 10.58 -7.80 29.73
CA ASN A 225 10.33 -7.61 31.15
C ASN A 225 9.40 -6.43 31.42
N TYR A 226 8.90 -5.79 30.37
CA TYR A 226 8.00 -4.64 30.50
C TYR A 226 6.64 -5.08 31.04
N GLU A 227 6.30 -4.64 32.25
CA GLU A 227 4.99 -4.87 32.84
C GLU A 227 3.98 -3.84 32.33
N LEU A 228 2.92 -4.33 31.68
CA LEU A 228 1.84 -3.47 31.22
C LEU A 228 0.99 -3.00 32.41
N PRO A 229 0.54 -1.74 32.43
CA PRO A 229 -0.45 -1.27 33.39
C PRO A 229 -1.71 -2.16 33.36
N SER A 230 -2.25 -2.49 34.52
CA SER A 230 -3.29 -3.51 34.67
C SER A 230 -4.71 -3.05 34.29
N ASP A 231 -4.95 -1.75 34.09
CA ASP A 231 -6.26 -1.20 33.78
C ASP A 231 -6.15 0.08 32.93
N GLY A 232 -7.10 0.29 32.02
CA GLY A 232 -7.26 1.53 31.28
C GLY A 232 -7.81 1.37 29.86
N ASP A 233 -8.18 2.50 29.26
CA ASP A 233 -8.47 2.58 27.82
C ASP A 233 -7.26 2.06 27.02
N ILE A 234 -7.50 1.13 26.09
CA ILE A 234 -6.44 0.42 25.36
C ILE A 234 -5.58 1.39 24.54
N LYS A 235 -6.16 2.48 24.03
CA LYS A 235 -5.38 3.52 23.35
C LYS A 235 -4.43 4.23 24.31
N ALA A 236 -4.92 4.63 25.49
CA ALA A 236 -4.10 5.27 26.52
C ALA A 236 -3.00 4.33 27.04
N LEU A 237 -3.33 3.05 27.22
CA LEU A 237 -2.38 2.00 27.56
C LEU A 237 -1.31 1.85 26.47
N ALA A 238 -1.70 1.79 25.20
CA ALA A 238 -0.75 1.65 24.11
C ALA A 238 0.21 2.85 23.99
N VAL A 239 -0.32 4.06 24.15
CA VAL A 239 0.46 5.31 24.17
C VAL A 239 1.45 5.31 25.33
N SER A 240 1.01 4.97 26.54
CA SER A 240 1.89 4.94 27.72
C SER A 240 2.95 3.85 27.59
N ALA A 241 2.60 2.65 27.13
CA ALA A 241 3.53 1.56 26.91
C ALA A 241 4.64 1.94 25.92
N ALA A 242 4.27 2.52 24.77
CA ALA A 242 5.23 2.98 23.77
C ALA A 242 6.17 4.08 24.31
N ARG A 243 5.68 5.01 25.16
CA ARG A 243 6.53 6.03 25.78
C ARG A 243 7.47 5.45 26.83
N ASN A 244 6.94 4.63 27.73
CA ASN A 244 7.69 4.08 28.84
C ASN A 244 8.79 3.13 28.37
N VAL A 245 8.49 2.25 27.39
CA VAL A 245 9.49 1.31 26.87
C VAL A 245 10.68 2.05 26.22
N ARG A 246 10.40 3.17 25.54
CA ARG A 246 11.41 4.07 24.99
C ARG A 246 12.29 4.68 26.08
N GLU A 247 11.65 5.23 27.11
CA GLU A 247 12.34 5.91 28.21
C GLU A 247 13.19 4.94 29.03
N ASN A 248 12.66 3.75 29.33
CA ASN A 248 13.35 2.69 30.07
C ASN A 248 14.59 2.15 29.33
N ASN A 249 14.52 2.06 28.00
CA ASN A 249 15.59 1.52 27.17
C ASN A 249 16.49 2.61 26.56
N HIS A 250 16.22 3.88 26.85
CA HIS A 250 16.95 5.04 26.31
C HIS A 250 17.09 5.01 24.77
N THR A 251 15.99 4.71 24.08
CA THR A 251 15.93 4.67 22.61
C THR A 251 15.25 5.90 22.04
N ASP A 252 15.45 6.15 20.74
CA ASP A 252 14.83 7.28 20.03
C ASP A 252 13.32 7.09 19.87
N LEU A 253 12.91 5.85 19.61
CA LEU A 253 11.53 5.44 19.39
C LEU A 253 11.14 4.33 20.37
N GLY A 254 9.88 4.33 20.79
CA GLY A 254 9.26 3.20 21.44
C GLY A 254 8.00 2.78 20.73
N ALA A 255 7.73 1.49 20.69
CA ALA A 255 6.61 0.90 19.99
C ALA A 255 5.89 -0.12 20.86
N TYR A 256 4.59 -0.26 20.62
CA TYR A 256 3.75 -1.28 21.23
C TYR A 256 2.68 -1.73 20.24
N ILE A 257 2.46 -3.05 20.19
CA ILE A 257 1.31 -3.66 19.51
C ILE A 257 0.49 -4.30 20.63
N SER A 258 -0.77 -3.91 20.79
CA SER A 258 -1.63 -4.50 21.82
C SER A 258 -2.00 -5.94 21.48
N ASP A 259 -2.39 -6.70 22.50
CA ASP A 259 -3.11 -7.94 22.28
C ASP A 259 -4.46 -7.66 21.57
N PRO A 260 -5.01 -8.63 20.83
CA PRO A 260 -6.31 -8.48 20.21
C PRO A 260 -7.42 -8.24 21.23
N TYR A 261 -8.26 -7.24 20.99
CA TYR A 261 -9.35 -6.84 21.87
C TYR A 261 -10.61 -6.48 21.06
N VAL A 262 -11.77 -6.55 21.68
CA VAL A 262 -13.03 -6.11 21.07
C VAL A 262 -13.40 -4.74 21.65
N PRO A 263 -13.48 -3.66 20.84
CA PRO A 263 -13.89 -2.36 21.33
C PRO A 263 -15.34 -2.36 21.82
N ASP A 264 -15.64 -1.55 22.84
CA ASP A 264 -17.00 -1.39 23.34
C ASP A 264 -17.96 -0.94 22.21
N GLY A 265 -19.00 -1.73 21.97
CA GLY A 265 -20.00 -1.46 20.93
C GLY A 265 -19.61 -1.87 19.51
N SER A 266 -18.52 -2.64 19.36
CA SER A 266 -18.14 -3.29 18.11
C SER A 266 -18.10 -4.80 18.30
N ASP A 267 -18.42 -5.56 17.25
CA ASP A 267 -18.21 -7.01 17.23
C ASP A 267 -16.87 -7.39 16.57
N ALA A 268 -16.09 -6.40 16.11
CA ALA A 268 -14.85 -6.62 15.39
C ALA A 268 -13.65 -6.71 16.34
N LEU A 269 -12.85 -7.76 16.18
CA LEU A 269 -11.57 -7.90 16.87
C LEU A 269 -10.59 -6.84 16.34
N CYS A 270 -9.90 -6.15 17.23
CA CYS A 270 -9.03 -5.02 16.93
C CYS A 270 -7.67 -5.16 17.63
N VAL A 271 -6.64 -4.56 17.04
CA VAL A 271 -5.30 -4.40 17.63
C VAL A 271 -4.90 -2.94 17.53
N CYS A 272 -4.37 -2.38 18.62
CA CYS A 272 -3.87 -1.02 18.68
C CYS A 272 -2.34 -1.02 18.56
N ILE A 273 -1.82 -0.25 17.62
CA ILE A 273 -0.39 -0.01 17.43
C ILE A 273 -0.10 1.41 17.89
N ALA A 274 0.91 1.59 18.72
CA ALA A 274 1.39 2.89 19.15
C ALA A 274 2.90 3.01 18.92
N ILE A 275 3.33 4.18 18.43
CA ILE A 275 4.74 4.55 18.35
C ILE A 275 4.91 5.92 19.01
N ALA A 276 5.93 6.03 19.85
CA ALA A 276 6.32 7.24 20.56
C ALA A 276 7.72 7.67 20.14
N ASN A 277 7.91 8.98 19.97
CA ASN A 277 9.22 9.62 19.88
C ASN A 277 9.32 10.73 20.95
N GLU A 278 10.35 11.57 20.89
CA GLU A 278 10.50 12.70 21.82
C GLU A 278 9.40 13.76 21.67
N THR A 279 8.84 13.92 20.46
CA THR A 279 7.93 15.02 20.12
C THR A 279 6.46 14.66 20.24
N GLY A 280 6.11 13.38 20.26
CA GLY A 280 4.72 12.94 20.28
C GLY A 280 4.52 11.43 20.14
N THR A 281 3.29 11.06 19.83
CA THR A 281 2.86 9.67 19.67
C THR A 281 1.89 9.53 18.52
N LYS A 282 2.08 8.51 17.68
CA LYS A 282 1.14 8.11 16.63
C LYS A 282 0.50 6.78 17.01
N THR A 283 -0.83 6.71 16.93
CA THR A 283 -1.60 5.50 17.17
C THR A 283 -2.39 5.08 15.94
N CYS A 284 -2.53 3.78 15.76
CA CYS A 284 -3.30 3.17 14.69
C CYS A 284 -4.11 2.00 15.26
N ILE A 285 -5.35 1.83 14.82
CA ILE A 285 -6.16 0.64 15.14
C ILE A 285 -6.34 -0.13 13.85
N VAL A 286 -6.07 -1.43 13.92
CA VAL A 286 -6.30 -2.39 12.85
C VAL A 286 -7.43 -3.31 13.31
N SER A 287 -8.51 -3.38 12.55
CA SER A 287 -9.64 -4.30 12.78
C SER A 287 -9.53 -5.52 11.87
N VAL A 288 -9.96 -6.67 12.38
CA VAL A 288 -10.09 -7.95 11.67
C VAL A 288 -11.25 -7.89 10.68
N GLU A 289 -11.04 -8.41 9.47
CA GLU A 289 -12.11 -8.62 8.48
C GLU A 289 -12.80 -9.99 8.66
N ASP A 290 -14.04 -10.13 8.15
CA ASP A 290 -14.83 -11.36 8.30
C ASP A 290 -14.09 -12.61 7.79
N GLY A 291 -13.72 -13.50 8.72
CA GLY A 291 -13.08 -14.79 8.42
C GLY A 291 -11.57 -14.86 8.66
N GLU A 292 -10.93 -13.76 9.04
CA GLU A 292 -9.50 -13.74 9.39
C GLU A 292 -9.21 -14.33 10.77
N SER A 293 -8.07 -15.01 10.90
CA SER A 293 -7.58 -15.56 12.16
C SER A 293 -6.76 -14.53 12.96
N ALA A 294 -6.77 -14.65 14.30
CA ALA A 294 -5.93 -13.82 15.17
C ALA A 294 -4.43 -13.84 14.80
N LYS A 295 -3.96 -14.92 14.18
CA LYS A 295 -2.58 -15.06 13.71
C LYS A 295 -2.29 -14.26 12.45
N GLU A 296 -3.28 -14.07 11.57
CA GLU A 296 -3.16 -13.20 10.39
C GLU A 296 -3.13 -11.74 10.80
N LEU A 297 -3.97 -11.37 11.78
CA LEU A 297 -3.99 -10.04 12.38
C LEU A 297 -2.61 -9.63 12.91
N SER A 298 -1.91 -10.49 13.66
CA SER A 298 -0.57 -10.19 14.14
C SER A 298 0.40 -9.85 13.00
N LYS A 299 0.33 -10.54 11.86
CA LYS A 299 1.20 -10.27 10.69
C LYS A 299 0.90 -8.90 10.09
N VAL A 300 -0.38 -8.60 9.88
CA VAL A 300 -0.83 -7.31 9.35
C VAL A 300 -0.40 -6.17 10.27
N CYS A 301 -0.52 -6.36 11.59
CA CYS A 301 -0.08 -5.39 12.57
C CYS A 301 1.43 -5.18 12.55
N THR A 302 2.23 -6.25 12.40
CA THR A 302 3.68 -6.10 12.27
C THR A 302 4.07 -5.36 10.99
N ASP A 303 3.45 -5.66 9.85
CA ASP A 303 3.68 -4.91 8.60
C ASP A 303 3.32 -3.43 8.78
N LYS A 304 2.17 -3.14 9.39
CA LYS A 304 1.74 -1.77 9.66
C LYS A 304 2.70 -1.04 10.61
N LEU A 305 3.20 -1.72 11.65
CA LEU A 305 4.24 -1.18 12.52
C LEU A 305 5.49 -0.81 11.72
N LEU A 306 5.98 -1.69 10.83
CA LEU A 306 7.16 -1.44 10.01
C LEU A 306 6.98 -0.24 9.07
N THR A 307 5.79 -0.08 8.49
CA THR A 307 5.44 1.11 7.69
C THR A 307 5.48 2.38 8.54
N LEU A 308 4.85 2.37 9.72
CA LEU A 308 4.84 3.54 10.60
C LEU A 308 6.23 3.89 11.13
N LEU A 309 7.08 2.89 11.40
CA LEU A 309 8.47 3.08 11.79
C LEU A 309 9.33 3.61 10.64
N TYR A 310 9.04 3.24 9.39
CA TYR A 310 9.72 3.85 8.24
C TYR A 310 9.42 5.35 8.15
N ASP A 311 8.22 5.77 8.54
CA ASP A 311 7.75 7.16 8.49
C ASP A 311 7.84 7.88 9.84
N TYR A 312 8.75 7.47 10.72
CA TYR A 312 8.81 7.95 12.12
C TYR A 312 8.97 9.47 12.25
N GLU A 313 9.55 10.14 11.25
CA GLU A 313 9.72 11.60 11.20
C GLU A 313 8.37 12.35 11.21
N LYS A 314 7.27 11.68 10.81
CA LYS A 314 5.91 12.24 10.78
C LYS A 314 5.20 12.19 12.14
N ILE A 315 5.78 11.57 13.18
CA ILE A 315 5.13 11.27 14.48
C ILE A 315 4.84 12.53 15.34
N GLY A 316 5.48 13.68 15.05
CA GLY A 316 5.28 14.92 15.82
C GLY A 316 4.92 16.19 15.02
N ASN A 317 4.83 16.11 13.69
CA ASN A 317 4.59 17.27 12.80
C ASN A 317 3.15 17.37 12.25
N THR A 318 2.23 16.55 12.75
CA THR A 318 0.83 16.63 12.37
C THR A 318 0.08 17.47 13.42
N GLU A 319 -0.38 18.67 13.01
CA GLU A 319 -1.75 19.06 13.37
C GLU A 319 -2.59 17.81 13.09
N GLU A 320 -3.31 17.30 14.10
CA GLU A 320 -4.05 16.04 14.07
C GLU A 320 -4.48 15.68 12.65
N GLU A 321 -3.88 14.61 12.11
CA GLU A 321 -4.29 13.98 10.85
C GLU A 321 -5.82 13.96 10.83
N SER A 322 -6.40 14.78 9.94
CA SER A 322 -7.84 15.10 9.96
C SER A 322 -8.64 13.81 10.01
N ALA A 323 -9.74 13.79 10.77
CA ALA A 323 -10.61 12.62 10.85
C ALA A 323 -10.99 12.07 9.45
N ALA A 324 -11.02 12.94 8.43
CA ALA A 324 -11.27 12.57 7.04
C ALA A 324 -10.10 11.81 6.36
N GLU A 325 -8.84 12.12 6.68
CA GLU A 325 -7.66 11.42 6.17
C GLU A 325 -7.51 10.04 6.82
N LYS A 326 -7.78 9.92 8.13
CA LYS A 326 -7.83 8.64 8.85
C LYS A 326 -8.96 7.74 8.35
N GLN A 327 -10.14 8.31 8.10
CA GLN A 327 -11.28 7.56 7.57
C GLN A 327 -11.04 7.10 6.13
N ALA A 328 -10.39 7.90 5.30
CA ALA A 328 -10.02 7.52 3.94
C ALA A 328 -8.98 6.38 3.90
N ASP A 329 -7.90 6.43 4.70
CA ASP A 329 -6.88 5.36 4.74
C ASP A 329 -7.47 4.04 5.26
N ASN A 330 -8.39 4.10 6.23
CA ASN A 330 -9.09 2.92 6.74
C ASN A 330 -10.08 2.34 5.73
N ASN A 331 -10.84 3.19 5.02
CA ASN A 331 -11.82 2.72 4.03
C ASN A 331 -11.16 2.15 2.78
N LEU A 332 -10.10 2.78 2.25
CA LEU A 332 -9.38 2.25 1.08
C LEU A 332 -8.81 0.85 1.35
N LYS A 333 -8.31 0.62 2.57
CA LYS A 333 -7.78 -0.68 2.98
C LYS A 333 -8.89 -1.72 3.16
N GLY A 334 -10.04 -1.33 3.72
CA GLY A 334 -11.21 -2.21 3.84
C GLY A 334 -11.94 -2.51 2.51
N ILE A 335 -11.73 -1.73 1.45
CA ILE A 335 -12.33 -1.98 0.13
C ILE A 335 -11.58 -3.08 -0.64
N LEU A 336 -10.27 -3.29 -0.40
CA LEU A 336 -9.54 -4.41 -1.01
C LEU A 336 -10.16 -5.76 -0.59
N GLY A 337 -10.56 -5.93 0.67
CA GLY A 337 -11.22 -7.15 1.17
C GLY A 337 -12.60 -7.49 0.55
N ILE A 338 -13.27 -6.57 -0.15
CA ILE A 338 -14.68 -6.74 -0.60
C ILE A 338 -14.80 -7.18 -2.08
N VAL A 339 -13.70 -7.25 -2.84
CA VAL A 339 -13.78 -7.36 -4.32
C VAL A 339 -14.33 -8.72 -4.83
N ALA A 340 -14.57 -9.70 -3.96
CA ALA A 340 -15.06 -11.03 -4.34
C ALA A 340 -16.54 -11.11 -4.82
N SER A 341 -17.35 -10.05 -4.75
CA SER A 341 -18.76 -10.17 -5.19
C SER A 341 -19.34 -8.91 -5.84
N ALA A 342 -18.83 -8.56 -7.02
CA ALA A 342 -19.58 -7.73 -7.96
C ALA A 342 -19.66 -8.44 -9.33
N ALA A 343 -20.62 -9.37 -9.43
CA ALA A 343 -21.16 -9.76 -10.72
C ALA A 343 -21.93 -8.56 -11.31
N VAL A 344 -21.26 -7.73 -12.11
CA VAL A 344 -21.91 -6.70 -12.91
C VAL A 344 -21.70 -6.99 -14.39
N LEU A 345 -22.82 -7.02 -15.10
CA LEU A 345 -23.02 -7.41 -16.48
C LEU A 345 -22.10 -6.69 -17.47
N ALA A 346 -21.67 -7.48 -18.45
CA ALA A 346 -20.60 -7.22 -19.39
C ALA A 346 -20.84 -6.05 -20.38
N ALA A 347 -19.81 -5.22 -20.53
CA ALA A 347 -19.19 -5.01 -21.83
C ALA A 347 -17.76 -5.55 -21.71
N SER A 348 -17.46 -6.67 -22.39
CA SER A 348 -16.14 -7.29 -22.27
C SER A 348 -15.07 -6.35 -22.82
N ILE A 349 -13.90 -6.31 -22.19
CA ILE A 349 -12.69 -5.69 -22.75
C ILE A 349 -12.39 -6.21 -24.16
N ALA A 350 -12.91 -7.37 -24.60
CA ALA A 350 -12.79 -7.82 -25.99
C ALA A 350 -13.38 -6.83 -27.03
N GLY A 351 -14.33 -5.95 -26.67
CA GLY A 351 -14.82 -4.87 -27.55
C GLY A 351 -13.75 -3.83 -27.88
N PHE A 352 -12.77 -3.64 -26.99
CA PHE A 352 -11.60 -2.77 -27.14
C PHE A 352 -10.75 -3.13 -28.36
N VAL A 353 -10.57 -4.43 -28.60
CA VAL A 353 -9.69 -4.94 -29.67
C VAL A 353 -10.29 -4.66 -31.05
N ILE A 354 -11.60 -4.82 -31.19
CA ILE A 354 -12.28 -4.61 -32.47
C ILE A 354 -12.29 -3.11 -32.82
N ALA A 355 -12.54 -2.23 -31.85
CA ALA A 355 -12.59 -0.79 -32.09
C ALA A 355 -11.21 -0.17 -32.41
N LEU A 356 -10.12 -0.72 -31.87
CA LEU A 356 -8.76 -0.20 -32.08
C LEU A 356 -8.07 -0.75 -33.33
N VAL A 357 -8.47 -1.94 -33.80
CA VAL A 357 -7.99 -2.52 -35.08
C VAL A 357 -8.73 -1.93 -36.29
N MET A 358 -9.94 -1.39 -36.11
CA MET A 358 -10.74 -0.79 -37.19
C MET A 358 -10.55 0.73 -37.36
N ARG A 359 -9.66 1.37 -36.58
CA ARG A 359 -9.32 2.81 -36.68
C ARG A 359 -7.88 3.02 -37.11
#